data_AF-A0ABD2JYC1-F1
#
_entry.id   AF-A0ABD2JYC1-F1
#
_cell.length_a   1.000
_cell.length_b   1.000
_cell.length_c   1.000
_cell.angle_alpha   90.00
_cell.angle_beta   90.00
_cell.angle_gamma   90.00
#
_symmetry.space_group_name_H-M   'P 1'
#
loop_
_entity.id
_entity.type
_entity.pdbx_description
1 polymer ?
#
loop_
_entity_poly.entity_id
_entity_poly.type
_entity_poly.pdbx_seq_one_letter_code
_entity_poly.pdbx_strand_id
1 'polypeptide(L)'
;MVDRLRNSEANTRRIQNVEACFGSSGRPLLQPGRVLVGEGSLMKMCRKKAKARMFFLFNDLMVYGSIVLSKKRYSKQHVIPLEEVKLENLEDEGDSRNGWLVKTRTKSFVVYAATQIEKEQWMSHIRRCVEELIDMPPSDYAALWVPDKEATKCMCCQTSHFGVIQRRHHCRACGKVVCSGCSSKSFVLDGISKKPVRVCDTCYNKLCQGMRTQPVAQALFGQRQSALGNIGDSCAAAGDGGLTAGVVDEQNIVDTSDSDMEPTEEEEEDVQRAQPTFYDTTTNNNNTLTTTTQRQVEI
;
A
#
# COMPACT_ATOMS: atom_id res chain seq x y z
N MET A 1 -19.82 5.22 -7.49
CA MET A 1 -19.18 6.53 -7.87
C MET A 1 -17.66 6.44 -7.87
N VAL A 2 -17.07 5.77 -6.87
CA VAL A 2 -15.69 5.23 -6.90
C VAL A 2 -15.39 4.47 -8.20
N ASP A 3 -16.42 3.93 -8.85
CA ASP A 3 -16.36 3.15 -10.10
C ASP A 3 -15.76 3.90 -11.29
N ARG A 4 -15.85 5.25 -11.35
CA ARG A 4 -15.18 6.04 -12.40
C ARG A 4 -13.67 6.15 -12.21
N LEU A 5 -13.22 6.09 -10.95
CA LEU A 5 -11.79 6.10 -10.59
C LEU A 5 -11.22 4.70 -10.49
N ARG A 6 -12.08 3.69 -10.27
CA ARG A 6 -11.75 2.27 -10.21
C ARG A 6 -11.03 1.88 -11.49
N ASN A 7 -9.80 1.39 -11.34
CA ASN A 7 -8.92 0.99 -12.44
C ASN A 7 -8.49 2.13 -13.40
N SER A 8 -8.69 3.40 -13.05
CA SER A 8 -8.14 4.53 -13.83
C SER A 8 -6.63 4.64 -13.65
N GLU A 9 -5.90 5.04 -14.70
CA GLU A 9 -4.45 5.29 -14.62
C GLU A 9 -4.10 6.35 -13.58
N ALA A 10 -4.94 7.39 -13.46
CA ALA A 10 -4.78 8.44 -12.47
C ALA A 10 -4.86 7.89 -11.03
N ASN A 11 -5.81 7.01 -10.75
CA ASN A 11 -5.89 6.34 -9.44
C ASN A 11 -4.67 5.44 -9.21
N THR A 12 -4.30 4.60 -10.17
CA THR A 12 -3.10 3.74 -10.06
C THR A 12 -1.86 4.55 -9.72
N ARG A 13 -1.62 5.66 -10.42
CA ARG A 13 -0.49 6.55 -10.16
C ARG A 13 -0.53 7.17 -8.76
N ARG A 14 -1.70 7.59 -8.29
CA ARG A 14 -1.87 8.11 -6.92
C ARG A 14 -1.51 7.05 -5.88
N ILE A 15 -2.00 5.83 -6.03
CA ILE A 15 -1.68 4.73 -5.09
C ILE A 15 -0.18 4.42 -5.09
N GLN A 16 0.45 4.35 -6.26
CA GLN A 16 1.90 4.15 -6.39
C GLN A 16 2.71 5.28 -5.74
N ASN A 17 2.24 6.53 -5.84
CA ASN A 17 2.89 7.65 -5.16
C ASN A 17 2.82 7.46 -3.63
N VAL A 18 1.69 7.03 -3.09
CA VAL A 18 1.55 6.73 -1.65
C VAL A 18 2.54 5.61 -1.24
N GLU A 19 2.63 4.52 -2.00
CA GLU A 19 3.60 3.44 -1.74
C GLU A 19 5.04 3.96 -1.74
N ALA A 20 5.40 4.77 -2.74
CA ALA A 20 6.74 5.36 -2.86
C ALA A 20 7.09 6.24 -1.65
N CYS A 21 6.12 6.95 -1.07
CA CYS A 21 6.32 7.75 0.13
C CYS A 21 6.69 6.91 1.37
N PHE A 22 6.26 5.65 1.45
CA PHE A 22 6.66 4.72 2.52
C PHE A 22 7.96 3.96 2.22
N GLY A 23 8.43 4.01 0.97
CA GLY A 23 9.64 3.36 0.51
C GLY A 23 9.63 1.84 0.72
N SER A 24 10.82 1.23 0.85
CA SER A 24 10.99 -0.21 1.05
C SER A 24 10.44 -0.75 2.37
N SER A 25 10.13 0.13 3.33
CA SER A 25 9.54 -0.22 4.63
C SER A 25 8.01 -0.34 4.58
N GLY A 26 7.38 0.20 3.54
CA GLY A 26 5.93 0.16 3.31
C GLY A 26 5.46 -1.17 2.74
N ARG A 27 4.19 -1.46 2.97
CA ARG A 27 3.47 -2.56 2.33
C ARG A 27 2.83 -2.09 1.03
N PRO A 28 2.74 -2.97 0.02
CA PRO A 28 1.99 -2.69 -1.19
C PRO A 28 0.52 -2.37 -0.87
N LEU A 29 0.05 -1.27 -1.43
CA LEU A 29 -1.32 -0.79 -1.41
C LEU A 29 -1.99 -0.97 -2.76
N LEU A 30 -1.27 -1.13 -3.88
CA LEU A 30 -1.90 -1.29 -5.19
C LEU A 30 -2.60 -2.65 -5.31
N GLN A 31 -3.93 -2.62 -5.47
CA GLN A 31 -4.75 -3.80 -5.69
C GLN A 31 -5.91 -3.49 -6.64
N PRO A 32 -6.38 -4.46 -7.45
CA PRO A 32 -7.55 -4.28 -8.31
C PRO A 32 -8.77 -3.84 -7.49
N GLY A 33 -9.53 -2.87 -7.99
CA GLY A 33 -10.71 -2.35 -7.30
C GLY A 33 -10.43 -1.36 -6.16
N ARG A 34 -9.17 -1.21 -5.71
CA ARG A 34 -8.80 -0.23 -4.68
C ARG A 34 -8.70 1.17 -5.26
N VAL A 35 -9.27 2.15 -4.56
CA VAL A 35 -9.27 3.56 -4.94
C VAL A 35 -8.83 4.42 -3.77
N LEU A 36 -7.93 5.37 -4.03
CA LEU A 36 -7.58 6.41 -3.07
C LEU A 36 -8.67 7.47 -3.06
N VAL A 37 -9.38 7.59 -1.93
CA VAL A 37 -10.51 8.49 -1.72
C VAL A 37 -10.04 9.83 -1.18
N GLY A 38 -9.06 9.86 -0.28
CA GLY A 38 -8.48 11.11 0.20
C GLY A 38 -7.17 10.94 0.94
N GLU A 39 -6.46 12.05 1.12
CA GLU A 39 -5.19 12.12 1.83
C GLU A 39 -5.06 13.44 2.62
N GLY A 40 -4.40 13.41 3.77
CA GLY A 40 -4.18 14.63 4.56
C GLY A 40 -3.55 14.35 5.93
N SER A 41 -3.05 15.42 6.57
CA SER A 41 -2.48 15.35 7.92
C SER A 41 -3.58 15.43 8.97
N LEU A 42 -3.52 14.59 9.99
CA LEU A 42 -4.37 14.69 11.19
C LEU A 42 -3.52 14.59 12.46
N MET A 43 -3.99 15.23 13.52
CA MET A 43 -3.36 15.16 14.83
C MET A 43 -3.84 13.91 15.57
N LYS A 44 -3.00 12.89 15.64
CA LYS A 44 -3.33 11.63 16.30
C LYS A 44 -2.90 11.66 17.76
N MET A 45 -3.83 11.41 18.69
CA MET A 45 -3.49 11.33 20.12
C MET A 45 -2.62 10.10 20.39
N CYS A 46 -1.44 10.33 20.94
CA CYS A 46 -0.43 9.30 21.21
C CYS A 46 -0.01 9.33 22.68
N ARG A 47 -0.58 8.42 23.50
CA ARG A 47 -0.35 8.26 24.96
C ARG A 47 -0.51 9.56 25.77
N LYS A 48 0.39 10.54 25.59
CA LYS A 48 0.44 11.82 26.31
C LYS A 48 0.46 13.07 25.40
N LYS A 49 0.77 12.96 24.11
CA LYS A 49 0.86 14.11 23.19
C LYS A 49 0.20 13.78 21.85
N ALA A 50 -0.50 14.76 21.27
CA ALA A 50 -0.96 14.67 19.89
C ALA A 50 0.25 14.79 18.95
N LYS A 51 0.30 13.94 17.92
CA LYS A 51 1.36 13.99 16.91
C LYS A 51 0.76 13.98 15.51
N ALA A 52 1.25 14.85 14.63
CA ALA A 52 0.87 14.87 13.23
C ALA A 52 1.18 13.52 12.56
N ARG A 53 0.22 13.01 11.80
CA ARG A 53 0.33 11.77 11.03
C ARG A 53 -0.30 12.00 9.68
N MET A 54 0.34 11.51 8.63
CA MET A 54 -0.26 11.49 7.30
C MET A 54 -1.25 10.35 7.23
N PHE A 55 -2.50 10.63 6.87
CA PHE A 55 -3.57 9.67 6.65
C PHE A 55 -3.91 9.57 5.17
N PHE A 56 -4.25 8.36 4.74
CA PHE A 56 -4.74 8.03 3.41
C PHE A 56 -5.99 7.19 3.57
N LEU A 57 -7.11 7.66 3.03
CA LEU A 57 -8.36 6.94 2.98
C LEU A 57 -8.47 6.25 1.62
N PHE A 58 -8.64 4.95 1.63
CA PHE A 58 -9.03 4.15 0.48
C PHE A 58 -10.47 3.67 0.66
N ASN A 59 -11.08 3.17 -0.40
CA ASN A 59 -12.44 2.64 -0.34
C ASN A 59 -12.58 1.40 0.56
N ASP A 60 -11.51 0.66 0.81
CA ASP A 60 -11.50 -0.57 1.61
C ASP A 60 -10.63 -0.49 2.87
N LEU A 61 -9.76 0.51 2.98
CA LEU A 61 -8.81 0.63 4.08
C LEU A 61 -8.46 2.08 4.41
N MET A 62 -8.03 2.29 5.65
CA MET A 62 -7.42 3.54 6.11
C MET A 62 -5.95 3.27 6.44
N VAL A 63 -5.05 4.04 5.85
CA VAL A 63 -3.61 3.95 6.10
C VAL A 63 -3.15 5.21 6.82
N TYR A 64 -2.23 5.07 7.77
CA TYR A 64 -1.52 6.23 8.31
C TYR A 64 -0.05 5.95 8.61
N GLY A 65 0.75 7.01 8.64
CA GLY A 65 2.20 6.95 8.86
C GLY A 65 2.74 8.12 9.67
N SER A 66 3.90 7.89 10.31
CA SER A 66 4.68 8.96 10.93
C SER A 66 5.38 9.78 9.86
N ILE A 67 5.26 11.10 9.93
CA ILE A 67 5.87 12.02 8.98
C ILE A 67 7.37 12.11 9.27
N VAL A 68 8.19 11.96 8.24
CA VAL A 68 9.64 12.10 8.31
C VAL A 68 10.00 13.44 7.67
N LEU A 69 10.83 14.21 8.36
CA LEU A 69 11.08 15.64 8.14
C LEU A 69 11.48 16.04 6.71
N SER A 70 12.06 15.12 5.95
CA SER A 70 12.53 15.41 4.60
C SER A 70 11.65 14.72 3.53
N LYS A 71 10.98 15.55 2.73
CA LYS A 71 10.43 15.24 1.39
C LYS A 71 9.36 14.14 1.30
N LYS A 72 8.13 14.37 1.78
CA LYS A 72 6.96 13.46 1.61
C LYS A 72 7.30 11.99 1.92
N ARG A 73 8.13 11.75 2.93
CA ARG A 73 8.47 10.39 3.37
C ARG A 73 7.68 10.07 4.63
N TYR A 74 7.15 8.86 4.68
CA TYR A 74 6.37 8.36 5.80
C TYR A 74 6.96 7.05 6.30
N SER A 75 6.95 6.87 7.62
CA SER A 75 7.41 5.65 8.28
C SER A 75 6.31 5.05 9.14
N LYS A 76 6.52 3.83 9.65
CA LYS A 76 5.58 3.14 10.55
C LYS A 76 4.17 3.07 9.94
N GLN A 77 4.08 2.51 8.74
CA GLN A 77 2.81 2.35 8.04
C GLN A 77 1.85 1.48 8.85
N HIS A 78 0.68 2.02 9.14
CA HIS A 78 -0.43 1.31 9.76
C HIS A 78 -1.56 1.19 8.75
N VAL A 79 -1.99 -0.03 8.46
CA VAL A 79 -3.08 -0.33 7.53
C VAL A 79 -4.25 -0.88 8.32
N ILE A 80 -5.41 -0.23 8.23
CA ILE A 80 -6.63 -0.56 8.97
C ILE A 80 -7.74 -0.87 7.97
N PRO A 81 -8.25 -2.11 7.94
CA PRO A 81 -9.43 -2.46 7.15
C PRO A 81 -10.66 -1.68 7.60
N LEU A 82 -11.45 -1.17 6.65
CA LEU A 82 -12.62 -0.34 6.98
C LEU A 82 -13.86 -1.14 7.41
N GLU A 83 -13.94 -2.45 7.12
CA GLU A 83 -15.17 -3.24 7.37
C GLU A 83 -15.69 -3.15 8.81
N GLU A 84 -14.81 -2.91 9.77
CA GLU A 84 -15.14 -2.84 11.19
C GLU A 84 -14.76 -1.50 11.85
N VAL A 85 -14.55 -0.46 11.04
CA VAL A 85 -14.28 0.88 11.57
C VAL A 85 -15.58 1.54 12.00
N LYS A 86 -15.64 2.00 13.25
CA LYS A 86 -16.74 2.84 13.75
C LYS A 86 -16.19 4.20 14.17
N LEU A 87 -16.95 5.25 13.86
CA LEU A 87 -16.60 6.63 14.22
C LEU A 87 -17.52 7.14 15.32
N GLU A 88 -16.93 7.78 16.32
CA GLU A 88 -17.66 8.46 17.39
C GLU A 88 -17.17 9.89 17.49
N ASN A 89 -18.09 10.85 17.41
CA ASN A 89 -17.78 12.26 17.54
C ASN A 89 -17.34 12.56 18.97
N LEU A 90 -16.31 13.39 19.14
CA LEU A 90 -15.94 13.92 20.45
C LEU A 90 -16.34 15.38 20.55
N GLU A 91 -16.79 15.77 21.74
CA GLU A 91 -17.06 17.15 22.09
C GLU A 91 -15.76 17.92 22.24
N ASP A 92 -15.82 19.22 21.96
CA ASP A 92 -14.67 20.09 22.08
C ASP A 92 -14.42 20.42 23.55
N GLU A 93 -13.20 20.17 24.04
CA GLU A 93 -12.80 20.43 25.42
C GLU A 93 -11.41 21.10 25.47
N GLY A 94 -11.35 22.34 25.97
CA GLY A 94 -10.11 23.12 26.00
C GLY A 94 -9.52 23.32 24.60
N ASP A 95 -8.26 22.89 24.44
CA ASP A 95 -7.52 22.92 23.17
C ASP A 95 -7.85 21.72 22.25
N SER A 96 -8.58 20.72 22.76
CA SER A 96 -8.97 19.54 21.99
C SER A 96 -10.24 19.83 21.21
N ARG A 97 -10.08 20.33 19.98
CA ARG A 97 -11.19 20.67 19.09
C ARG A 97 -11.23 19.83 17.83
N ASN A 98 -12.42 19.70 17.26
CA ASN A 98 -12.65 18.98 16.00
C ASN A 98 -12.25 17.50 16.07
N GLY A 99 -12.43 16.87 17.24
CA GLY A 99 -11.98 15.51 17.52
C GLY A 99 -13.01 14.41 17.25
N TRP A 100 -12.54 13.22 16.86
CA TRP A 100 -13.35 12.00 16.82
C TRP A 100 -12.54 10.76 17.19
N LEU A 101 -13.22 9.76 17.74
CA LEU A 101 -12.67 8.45 18.05
C LEU A 101 -12.87 7.51 16.86
N VAL A 102 -11.76 6.99 16.33
CA VAL A 102 -11.76 5.87 15.39
C VAL A 102 -11.66 4.58 16.19
N LYS A 103 -12.74 3.81 16.22
CA LYS A 103 -12.78 2.46 16.81
C LYS A 103 -12.37 1.44 15.75
N THR A 104 -11.41 0.58 16.08
CA THR A 104 -10.91 -0.49 15.20
C THR A 104 -10.78 -1.79 15.98
N ARG A 105 -10.64 -2.94 15.29
CA ARG A 105 -10.44 -4.25 15.92
C ARG A 105 -9.25 -4.32 16.86
N THR A 106 -8.13 -3.71 16.48
CA THR A 106 -6.84 -3.91 17.16
C THR A 106 -6.47 -2.75 18.06
N LYS A 107 -6.73 -1.52 17.60
CA LYS A 107 -6.35 -0.33 18.34
C LYS A 107 -7.23 0.85 17.98
N SER A 108 -8.11 1.23 18.89
CA SER A 108 -8.87 2.47 18.79
C SER A 108 -7.98 3.67 19.11
N PHE A 109 -8.24 4.82 18.49
CA PHE A 109 -7.48 6.04 18.73
C PHE A 109 -8.28 7.29 18.39
N VAL A 110 -7.93 8.39 19.05
CA VAL A 110 -8.49 9.71 18.79
C VAL A 110 -7.65 10.45 17.77
N VAL A 111 -8.32 11.16 16.88
CA VAL A 111 -7.74 12.10 15.93
C VAL A 111 -8.46 13.44 16.00
N TYR A 112 -7.75 14.49 15.63
CA TYR A 112 -8.25 15.87 15.52
C TYR A 112 -7.87 16.42 14.16
N ALA A 113 -8.80 17.14 13.53
CA ALA A 113 -8.56 17.89 12.30
C ALA A 113 -8.27 19.37 12.62
N ALA A 114 -7.66 20.10 11.68
CA ALA A 114 -7.36 21.51 11.91
C ALA A 114 -8.64 22.37 11.97
N THR A 115 -9.66 21.97 11.21
CA THR A 115 -10.96 22.67 11.19
C THR A 115 -12.15 21.72 11.34
N GLN A 116 -13.29 22.27 11.75
CA GLN A 116 -14.55 21.53 11.81
C GLN A 116 -14.98 21.02 10.41
N ILE A 117 -14.70 21.78 9.35
CA ILE A 117 -15.01 21.39 7.97
C ILE A 117 -14.20 20.14 7.59
N GLU A 118 -12.91 20.13 7.88
CA GLU A 118 -12.06 18.95 7.62
C GLU A 118 -12.52 17.72 8.41
N LYS A 119 -12.90 17.91 9.69
CA LYS A 119 -13.47 16.84 10.53
C LYS A 119 -14.70 16.22 9.85
N GLU A 120 -15.63 17.06 9.41
CA GLU A 120 -16.86 16.62 8.74
C GLU A 120 -16.57 15.89 7.43
N GLN A 121 -15.66 16.41 6.60
CA GLN A 121 -15.24 15.77 5.36
C GLN A 121 -14.63 14.38 5.61
N TRP A 122 -13.66 14.27 6.54
CA TRP A 122 -13.07 12.98 6.90
C TRP A 122 -14.10 11.99 7.40
N MET A 123 -14.93 12.38 8.37
CA MET A 123 -15.93 11.48 8.94
C MET A 123 -16.97 11.04 7.90
N SER A 124 -17.42 11.96 7.03
CA SER A 124 -18.38 11.66 5.97
C SER A 124 -17.80 10.67 4.95
N HIS A 125 -16.58 10.92 4.46
CA HIS A 125 -15.94 10.03 3.49
C HIS A 125 -15.65 8.64 4.08
N ILE A 126 -15.21 8.55 5.33
CA ILE A 126 -14.99 7.26 5.99
C ILE A 126 -16.33 6.50 6.13
N ARG A 127 -17.39 7.15 6.63
CA ARG A 127 -18.72 6.51 6.76
C ARG A 127 -19.23 5.99 5.42
N ARG A 128 -19.12 6.79 4.36
CA ARG A 128 -19.52 6.38 3.01
C ARG A 128 -18.74 5.15 2.54
N CYS A 129 -17.42 5.10 2.76
CA CYS A 129 -16.63 3.92 2.40
C CYS A 129 -17.07 2.68 3.19
N VAL A 130 -17.35 2.82 4.50
CA VAL A 130 -17.83 1.72 5.34
C VAL A 130 -19.21 1.22 4.89
N GLU A 131 -20.13 2.12 4.55
CA GLU A 131 -21.45 1.77 4.03
C GLU A 131 -21.37 1.05 2.67
N GLU A 132 -20.57 1.57 1.74
CA GLU A 132 -20.33 0.94 0.43
C GLU A 132 -19.66 -0.45 0.55
N LEU A 133 -18.91 -0.70 1.63
CA LEU A 133 -18.33 -2.00 1.94
C LEU A 133 -19.32 -3.03 2.48
N ILE A 134 -20.48 -2.61 3.00
CA ILE A 134 -21.49 -3.53 3.53
C ILE A 134 -22.40 -4.00 2.40
N ASP A 135 -22.66 -3.14 1.41
CA ASP A 135 -23.64 -3.39 0.35
C ASP A 135 -23.06 -4.08 -0.90
N MET A 136 -21.73 -4.26 -1.01
CA MET A 136 -21.09 -4.82 -2.21
C MET A 136 -20.83 -6.35 -2.11
N PRO A 137 -20.88 -7.08 -3.24
CA PRO A 137 -20.58 -8.51 -3.25
C PRO A 137 -19.09 -8.80 -2.95
N PRO A 138 -18.76 -9.87 -2.20
CA PRO A 138 -17.38 -10.22 -1.79
C PRO A 138 -16.31 -10.33 -2.89
N SER A 139 -16.71 -10.44 -4.16
CA SER A 139 -15.81 -10.61 -5.31
C SER A 139 -15.12 -9.32 -5.75
N ASP A 140 -15.63 -8.16 -5.36
CA ASP A 140 -15.23 -6.86 -5.93
C ASP A 140 -14.32 -6.05 -5.00
N TYR A 141 -13.99 -6.60 -3.83
CA TYR A 141 -13.07 -5.99 -2.87
C TYR A 141 -11.62 -6.32 -3.20
N ALA A 142 -10.76 -5.33 -3.03
CA ALA A 142 -9.33 -5.52 -2.99
C ALA A 142 -8.99 -6.44 -1.81
N ALA A 143 -8.36 -7.59 -2.08
CA ALA A 143 -8.10 -8.61 -1.07
C ALA A 143 -7.22 -8.07 0.06
N LEU A 144 -7.75 -8.00 1.28
CA LEU A 144 -7.02 -7.53 2.45
C LEU A 144 -5.61 -8.13 2.58
N TRP A 145 -4.60 -7.26 2.60
CA TRP A 145 -3.24 -7.65 2.96
C TRP A 145 -3.17 -7.87 4.47
N VAL A 146 -3.24 -9.13 4.89
CA VAL A 146 -3.16 -9.47 6.32
C VAL A 146 -1.69 -9.48 6.75
N PRO A 147 -1.30 -8.72 7.80
CA PRO A 147 0.05 -8.78 8.35
C PRO A 147 0.43 -10.19 8.81
N ASP A 148 1.69 -10.59 8.59
CA ASP A 148 2.24 -11.86 9.07
C ASP A 148 1.93 -12.16 10.54
N LYS A 149 2.07 -11.17 11.43
CA LYS A 149 1.87 -11.35 12.87
C LYS A 149 0.43 -11.71 13.24
N GLU A 150 -0.54 -11.35 12.40
CA GLU A 150 -1.97 -11.61 12.61
C GLU A 150 -2.42 -12.88 11.85
N ALA A 151 -1.65 -13.32 10.86
CA ALA A 151 -1.85 -14.62 10.22
C ALA A 151 -1.42 -15.74 11.18
N THR A 152 -2.38 -16.32 11.89
CA THR A 152 -2.17 -17.53 12.71
C THR A 152 -2.33 -18.81 11.90
N LYS A 153 -2.94 -18.73 10.71
CA LYS A 153 -3.19 -19.86 9.80
C LYS A 153 -3.11 -19.44 8.33
N CYS A 154 -2.83 -20.41 7.48
CA CYS A 154 -2.72 -20.24 6.03
C CYS A 154 -4.04 -19.76 5.41
N MET A 155 -4.00 -18.69 4.62
CA MET A 155 -5.17 -18.09 4.00
C MET A 155 -5.65 -18.82 2.74
N CYS A 156 -4.92 -19.83 2.30
CA CYS A 156 -5.33 -20.72 1.20
C CYS A 156 -6.04 -21.97 1.74
N CYS A 157 -5.37 -22.78 2.57
CA CYS A 157 -5.97 -24.03 3.05
C CYS A 157 -6.77 -23.88 4.34
N GLN A 158 -6.58 -22.82 5.12
CA GLN A 158 -7.18 -22.61 6.45
C GLN A 158 -6.85 -23.68 7.50
N THR A 159 -6.13 -24.75 7.15
CA THR A 159 -5.76 -25.87 8.04
C THR A 159 -4.37 -25.70 8.65
N SER A 160 -3.40 -25.19 7.89
CA SER A 160 -2.02 -25.04 8.40
C SER A 160 -1.90 -23.85 9.35
N HIS A 161 -1.49 -24.07 10.60
CA HIS A 161 -1.19 -23.02 11.55
C HIS A 161 0.27 -22.56 11.44
N PHE A 162 0.50 -21.25 11.56
CA PHE A 162 1.84 -20.66 11.50
C PHE A 162 2.47 -20.59 12.89
N GLY A 163 3.76 -20.89 12.96
CA GLY A 163 4.52 -20.94 14.22
C GLY A 163 6.02 -21.01 13.97
N VAL A 164 6.77 -21.67 14.86
CA VAL A 164 8.22 -21.81 14.71
C VAL A 164 8.58 -22.76 13.56
N ILE A 165 7.82 -23.84 13.39
CA ILE A 165 8.05 -24.88 12.38
C ILE A 165 7.45 -24.45 11.04
N GLN A 166 6.16 -24.09 11.03
CA GLN A 166 5.49 -23.66 9.81
C GLN A 166 5.66 -22.16 9.59
N ARG A 167 6.56 -21.81 8.66
CA ARG A 167 6.87 -20.42 8.33
C ARG A 167 5.81 -19.80 7.44
N ARG A 168 5.73 -18.47 7.51
CA ARG A 168 4.82 -17.66 6.70
C ARG A 168 5.47 -17.36 5.36
N HIS A 169 4.68 -17.42 4.30
CA HIS A 169 5.09 -16.98 2.98
C HIS A 169 4.01 -16.07 2.41
N HIS A 170 4.40 -15.06 1.64
CA HIS A 170 3.43 -14.24 0.92
C HIS A 170 3.34 -14.67 -0.54
N CYS A 171 2.12 -14.73 -1.07
CA CYS A 171 1.91 -14.76 -2.50
C CYS A 171 2.21 -13.37 -3.07
N ARG A 172 3.16 -13.23 -3.99
CA ARG A 172 3.50 -11.92 -4.59
C ARG A 172 2.45 -11.40 -5.56
N ALA A 173 1.51 -12.25 -6.01
CA ALA A 173 0.43 -11.85 -6.90
C ALA A 173 -0.83 -11.35 -6.17
N CYS A 174 -1.21 -11.96 -5.04
CA CYS A 174 -2.45 -11.62 -4.32
C CYS A 174 -2.25 -11.22 -2.85
N GLY A 175 -1.02 -11.31 -2.35
CA GLY A 175 -0.66 -10.85 -1.01
C GLY A 175 -1.06 -11.72 0.18
N LYS A 176 -1.80 -12.81 -0.05
CA LYS A 176 -2.17 -13.75 1.03
C LYS A 176 -0.95 -14.34 1.74
N VAL A 177 -1.06 -14.51 3.06
CA VAL A 177 -0.12 -15.29 3.87
C VAL A 177 -0.47 -16.78 3.75
N VAL A 178 0.47 -17.54 3.22
CA VAL A 178 0.30 -18.92 2.76
C VAL A 178 1.40 -19.81 3.31
N CYS A 179 1.09 -21.08 3.54
CA CYS A 179 2.08 -22.09 3.89
C CYS A 179 2.87 -22.55 2.64
N SER A 180 3.96 -23.28 2.87
CA SER A 180 4.79 -23.83 1.79
C SER A 180 3.97 -24.72 0.85
N GLY A 181 3.07 -25.53 1.41
CA GLY A 181 2.20 -26.43 0.64
C GLY A 181 1.22 -25.72 -0.30
N CYS A 182 0.75 -24.52 0.05
CA CYS A 182 -0.17 -23.74 -0.81
C CYS A 182 0.55 -22.75 -1.74
N SER A 183 1.88 -22.74 -1.73
CA SER A 183 2.69 -21.77 -2.48
C SER A 183 3.95 -22.40 -3.04
N SER A 184 3.83 -23.64 -3.49
CA SER A 184 4.96 -24.44 -3.99
C SER A 184 5.58 -23.88 -5.27
N LYS A 185 4.88 -22.98 -5.98
CA LYS A 185 5.25 -22.49 -7.31
C LYS A 185 5.66 -21.02 -7.32
N SER A 186 6.39 -20.64 -8.36
CA SER A 186 6.81 -19.27 -8.62
C SER A 186 6.45 -18.87 -10.04
N PHE A 187 6.19 -17.58 -10.26
CA PHE A 187 5.79 -17.03 -11.55
C PHE A 187 6.47 -15.67 -11.78
N VAL A 188 6.77 -15.32 -13.04
CA VAL A 188 7.31 -13.99 -13.39
C VAL A 188 6.15 -13.00 -13.46
N LEU A 189 6.13 -12.04 -12.53
CA LEU A 189 5.08 -11.03 -12.48
C LEU A 189 5.60 -9.74 -13.11
N ASP A 190 5.09 -9.44 -14.31
CA ASP A 190 5.43 -8.20 -15.01
C ASP A 190 5.08 -6.98 -14.14
N GLY A 191 5.99 -6.01 -14.11
CA GLY A 191 5.88 -4.83 -13.23
C GLY A 191 6.28 -5.05 -11.77
N ILE A 192 6.51 -6.29 -11.32
CA ILE A 192 6.99 -6.59 -9.96
C ILE A 192 8.43 -7.09 -9.97
N SER A 193 8.75 -8.09 -10.80
CA SER A 193 10.08 -8.67 -10.86
C SER A 193 10.31 -9.40 -12.18
N LYS A 194 11.47 -9.15 -12.80
CA LYS A 194 11.95 -9.90 -13.98
C LYS A 194 12.34 -11.35 -13.65
N LYS A 195 12.52 -11.67 -12.37
CA LYS A 195 12.79 -13.03 -11.86
C LYS A 195 11.51 -13.67 -11.32
N PRO A 196 11.36 -15.02 -11.39
CA PRO A 196 10.20 -15.69 -10.81
C PRO A 196 10.05 -15.42 -9.32
N VAL A 197 8.84 -15.06 -8.89
CA VAL A 197 8.49 -14.80 -7.49
C VAL A 197 7.42 -15.77 -7.02
N ARG A 198 7.47 -16.15 -5.74
CA ARG A 198 6.53 -17.11 -5.13
C ARG A 198 5.07 -16.64 -5.26
N VAL A 199 4.21 -17.51 -5.74
CA VAL A 199 2.76 -17.28 -5.83
C VAL A 199 2.01 -18.45 -5.20
N CYS A 200 0.79 -18.22 -4.70
CA CYS A 200 -0.06 -19.33 -4.27
C CYS A 200 -0.55 -20.12 -5.48
N ASP A 201 -0.93 -21.38 -5.27
CA ASP A 201 -1.31 -22.28 -6.35
C ASP A 201 -2.53 -21.75 -7.14
N THR A 202 -3.46 -21.07 -6.46
CA THR A 202 -4.60 -20.40 -7.10
C THR A 202 -4.15 -19.31 -8.07
N CYS A 203 -3.20 -18.47 -7.68
CA CYS A 203 -2.67 -17.42 -8.55
C CYS A 203 -1.85 -18.01 -9.70
N TYR A 204 -1.02 -19.01 -9.42
CA TYR A 204 -0.26 -19.71 -10.45
C TYR A 204 -1.17 -20.26 -11.55
N ASN A 205 -2.24 -20.96 -11.18
CA ASN A 205 -3.17 -21.55 -12.15
C ASN A 205 -3.88 -20.48 -12.99
N LYS A 206 -4.34 -19.38 -12.37
CA LYS A 206 -4.96 -18.26 -13.10
C LYS A 206 -3.99 -17.59 -14.09
N LEU A 207 -2.75 -17.36 -13.67
CA LEU A 207 -1.73 -16.73 -14.52
C LEU A 207 -1.34 -17.64 -15.69
N CYS A 208 -1.24 -18.95 -15.47
CA CYS A 208 -1.02 -19.92 -16.55
C CYS A 208 -2.23 -20.04 -17.50
N GLN A 209 -3.46 -19.86 -17.02
CA GLN A 209 -4.65 -19.83 -17.88
C GLN A 209 -4.70 -18.56 -18.75
N GLY A 210 -4.29 -17.41 -18.21
CA GLY A 210 -4.16 -16.16 -18.98
C GLY A 210 -3.12 -16.23 -20.12
N MET A 211 -2.14 -17.12 -20.03
CA MET A 211 -1.21 -17.43 -21.13
C MET A 211 -1.79 -18.36 -22.21
N ARG A 212 -2.91 -19.04 -21.94
CA ARG A 212 -3.56 -19.97 -22.89
C ARG A 212 -4.63 -19.32 -23.76
N THR A 213 -5.05 -18.09 -23.45
CA THR A 213 -6.09 -17.36 -24.19
C THR A 213 -5.52 -16.21 -25.02
N GLN A 214 -4.46 -16.45 -25.78
CA GLN A 214 -4.35 -15.76 -27.06
C GLN A 214 -5.00 -16.65 -28.12
N PRO A 215 -6.20 -16.31 -28.65
CA PRO A 215 -6.53 -16.73 -29.98
C PRO A 215 -5.55 -15.99 -30.89
N VAL A 216 -4.49 -16.68 -31.31
CA VAL A 216 -3.71 -16.24 -32.47
C VAL A 216 -4.68 -16.18 -33.64
N ALA A 217 -5.05 -14.96 -34.02
CA ALA A 217 -5.73 -14.68 -35.27
C ALA A 217 -4.84 -15.17 -36.40
N GLN A 218 -5.13 -16.37 -36.86
CA GLN A 218 -4.46 -17.01 -37.98
C GLN A 218 -5.20 -16.61 -39.25
N ALA A 219 -4.69 -15.63 -39.98
CA ALA A 219 -4.79 -15.58 -41.44
C ALA A 219 -3.80 -14.56 -42.03
N LEU A 220 -2.86 -15.06 -42.84
CA LEU A 220 -2.63 -14.70 -44.25
C LEU A 220 -1.14 -14.74 -44.63
N PHE A 221 -0.78 -15.87 -45.24
CA PHE A 221 0.14 -16.08 -46.37
C PHE A 221 1.64 -15.72 -46.30
N GLY A 222 2.46 -16.73 -46.60
CA GLY A 222 3.85 -16.57 -47.05
C GLY A 222 4.65 -17.87 -47.03
N GLN A 223 4.48 -18.72 -48.05
CA GLN A 223 5.26 -19.94 -48.28
C GLN A 223 6.78 -19.67 -48.41
N ARG A 224 7.63 -20.55 -47.84
CA ARG A 224 8.54 -21.46 -48.60
C ARG A 224 9.45 -22.28 -47.66
N GLN A 225 9.39 -23.61 -47.87
CA GLN A 225 10.44 -24.65 -47.93
C GLN A 225 11.86 -24.26 -47.44
N SER A 226 12.70 -25.10 -46.83
CA SER A 226 12.76 -26.53 -46.49
C SER A 226 14.19 -26.76 -45.96
N ALA A 227 14.39 -27.65 -44.97
CA ALA A 227 15.49 -28.64 -44.88
C ALA A 227 15.88 -28.98 -43.42
N LEU A 228 15.49 -30.20 -43.02
CA LEU A 228 16.30 -31.26 -42.39
C LEU A 228 17.24 -30.95 -41.21
N GLY A 229 17.02 -31.70 -40.12
CA GLY A 229 18.08 -32.13 -39.21
C GLY A 229 17.60 -32.51 -37.81
N ASN A 230 17.50 -33.82 -37.53
CA ASN A 230 17.60 -34.43 -36.18
C ASN A 230 18.76 -33.79 -35.39
N ILE A 231 18.89 -33.88 -34.06
CA ILE A 231 19.06 -35.03 -33.16
C ILE A 231 18.99 -34.42 -31.74
N GLY A 232 18.24 -34.97 -30.77
CA GLY A 232 18.82 -35.86 -29.74
C GLY A 232 19.95 -35.20 -28.92
N ASP A 233 19.70 -34.81 -27.66
CA ASP A 233 20.40 -35.44 -26.53
C ASP A 233 20.12 -34.82 -25.15
N SER A 234 20.30 -35.70 -24.18
CA SER A 234 20.10 -35.59 -22.74
C SER A 234 21.33 -35.03 -22.02
N CYS A 235 21.19 -34.85 -20.69
CA CYS A 235 22.24 -34.81 -19.64
C CYS A 235 23.19 -33.59 -19.65
N ALA A 236 23.89 -33.17 -18.59
CA ALA A 236 24.16 -33.60 -17.22
C ALA A 236 24.61 -32.33 -16.44
N ALA A 237 24.29 -32.16 -15.15
CA ALA A 237 25.19 -32.43 -14.02
C ALA A 237 26.70 -32.21 -14.25
N ALA A 238 27.24 -31.17 -13.63
CA ALA A 238 28.59 -31.05 -13.05
C ALA A 238 28.54 -29.81 -12.12
N GLY A 239 29.14 -29.75 -10.94
CA GLY A 239 30.30 -30.48 -10.45
C GLY A 239 31.22 -29.44 -9.82
N ASP A 240 31.59 -29.71 -8.59
CA ASP A 240 32.29 -28.91 -7.59
C ASP A 240 33.71 -28.44 -7.99
N GLY A 241 34.23 -27.43 -7.31
CA GLY A 241 35.58 -26.90 -7.47
C GLY A 241 35.86 -25.68 -6.58
N GLY A 242 36.27 -25.94 -5.33
CA GLY A 242 36.65 -24.93 -4.34
C GLY A 242 38.10 -24.43 -4.43
N LEU A 243 38.54 -23.81 -3.32
CA LEU A 243 39.85 -23.22 -2.96
C LEU A 243 39.98 -21.71 -3.32
N THR A 244 40.37 -20.77 -2.46
CA THR A 244 41.13 -20.76 -1.20
C THR A 244 40.78 -19.56 -0.31
N ALA A 245 41.14 -19.66 0.97
CA ALA A 245 41.00 -18.66 2.02
C ALA A 245 41.96 -17.47 1.89
N GLY A 246 41.48 -16.30 2.30
CA GLY A 246 42.29 -15.12 2.62
C GLY A 246 41.71 -14.44 3.86
N VAL A 247 42.44 -14.55 4.98
CA VAL A 247 42.17 -13.88 6.25
C VAL A 247 42.83 -12.49 6.20
N VAL A 248 42.05 -11.43 6.41
CA VAL A 248 42.46 -10.13 6.98
C VAL A 248 41.20 -9.49 7.59
N ASP A 249 41.05 -9.55 8.90
CA ASP A 249 41.51 -8.61 9.93
C ASP A 249 40.44 -7.54 10.24
N GLU A 250 40.02 -7.58 11.49
CA GLU A 250 38.85 -6.94 12.07
C GLU A 250 39.33 -5.71 12.83
N GLN A 251 39.18 -4.53 12.23
CA GLN A 251 39.39 -3.26 12.94
C GLN A 251 38.31 -2.25 12.57
N ASN A 252 37.32 -2.18 13.45
CA ASN A 252 36.86 -0.94 14.08
C ASN A 252 36.43 0.20 13.13
N ILE A 253 35.17 0.19 12.69
CA ILE A 253 34.47 1.43 12.32
C ILE A 253 33.38 1.66 13.35
N VAL A 254 33.64 2.69 14.15
CA VAL A 254 32.86 3.13 15.30
C VAL A 254 31.49 3.63 14.83
N ASP A 255 30.45 3.13 15.49
CA ASP A 255 29.12 3.71 15.61
C ASP A 255 29.20 5.24 15.73
N THR A 256 28.78 5.97 14.70
CA THR A 256 28.37 7.37 14.84
C THR A 256 26.87 7.42 14.73
N SER A 257 26.24 7.22 15.88
CA SER A 257 24.95 7.77 16.31
C SER A 257 24.16 8.50 15.22
N ASP A 258 23.05 7.87 14.82
CA ASP A 258 21.83 8.56 14.37
C ASP A 258 21.49 9.65 15.40
N SER A 259 21.98 10.87 15.17
CA SER A 259 21.41 12.05 15.76
C SER A 259 20.10 12.30 15.02
N ASP A 260 19.02 11.76 15.56
CA ASP A 260 17.64 12.14 15.26
C ASP A 260 17.52 13.66 15.44
N MET A 261 17.74 14.42 14.37
CA MET A 261 17.56 15.85 14.36
C MET A 261 16.06 16.11 14.51
N GLU A 262 15.66 16.58 15.69
CA GLU A 262 14.28 16.98 15.94
C GLU A 262 13.90 18.12 14.99
N PRO A 263 12.68 18.11 14.44
CA PRO A 263 12.21 19.19 13.59
C PRO A 263 12.22 20.54 14.27
N THR A 264 12.58 21.54 13.48
CA THR A 264 12.34 22.94 13.83
C THR A 264 10.84 23.21 13.85
N GLU A 265 10.39 24.07 14.78
CA GLU A 265 8.98 24.40 14.99
C GLU A 265 8.28 24.90 13.70
N GLU A 266 9.00 25.58 12.82
CA GLU A 266 8.48 26.08 11.53
C GLU A 266 8.14 24.97 10.53
N GLU A 267 8.87 23.84 10.56
CA GLU A 267 8.63 22.68 9.68
C GLU A 267 7.49 21.79 10.21
N GLU A 268 7.28 21.74 11.54
CA GLU A 268 6.07 21.11 12.11
C GLU A 268 4.80 21.88 11.71
N GLU A 269 4.85 23.21 11.66
CA GLU A 269 3.73 24.06 11.25
C GLU A 269 3.31 23.88 9.77
N ASP A 270 4.26 23.80 8.83
CA ASP A 270 3.95 23.70 7.40
C ASP A 270 3.26 22.36 7.05
N VAL A 271 3.68 21.28 7.72
CA VAL A 271 3.05 19.96 7.62
C VAL A 271 1.64 19.93 8.24
N GLN A 272 1.34 20.84 9.17
CA GLN A 272 0.01 21.01 9.76
C GLN A 272 -0.92 21.90 8.94
N ARG A 273 -0.42 22.75 8.02
CA ARG A 273 -1.25 23.69 7.23
C ARG A 273 -1.81 23.12 5.92
N ALA A 274 -1.35 21.96 5.45
CA ALA A 274 -1.85 21.39 4.20
C ALA A 274 -3.26 20.80 4.36
N GLN A 275 -4.25 21.42 3.71
CA GLN A 275 -5.64 20.92 3.68
C GLN A 275 -5.72 19.50 3.11
N PRO A 276 -6.65 18.66 3.61
CA PRO A 276 -6.86 17.33 3.07
C PRO A 276 -7.36 17.42 1.62
N THR A 277 -6.90 16.51 0.79
CA THR A 277 -7.35 16.36 -0.60
C THR A 277 -8.26 15.14 -0.69
N PHE A 278 -9.51 15.33 -1.09
CA PHE A 278 -10.44 14.25 -1.40
C PHE A 278 -10.65 14.18 -2.92
N TYR A 279 -10.53 12.99 -3.49
CA TYR A 279 -10.53 12.78 -4.95
C TYR A 279 -11.89 12.37 -5.51
N ASP A 280 -12.92 12.29 -4.68
CA ASP A 280 -14.26 11.94 -5.14
C ASP A 280 -14.96 13.14 -5.82
N THR A 281 -15.69 12.84 -6.88
CA THR A 281 -16.25 13.79 -7.85
C THR A 281 -17.44 14.63 -7.34
N THR A 282 -17.73 14.62 -6.04
CA THR A 282 -18.78 15.47 -5.44
C THR A 282 -18.31 16.86 -5.04
N THR A 283 -17.00 17.14 -5.09
CA THR A 283 -16.52 18.53 -4.95
C THR A 283 -16.70 19.27 -6.27
N ASN A 284 -17.94 19.65 -6.54
CA ASN A 284 -18.26 20.60 -7.58
C ASN A 284 -17.52 21.91 -7.28
N ASN A 285 -16.88 22.47 -8.31
CA ASN A 285 -16.20 23.75 -8.35
C ASN A 285 -16.80 24.80 -7.40
N ASN A 286 -15.96 25.39 -6.55
CA ASN A 286 -15.90 26.83 -6.25
C ASN A 286 -14.85 27.12 -5.16
N ASN A 287 -13.56 26.95 -5.45
CA ASN A 287 -12.52 27.84 -4.92
C ASN A 287 -11.15 27.52 -5.55
N THR A 288 -10.94 28.02 -6.76
CA THR A 288 -9.57 28.29 -7.23
C THR A 288 -9.63 29.51 -8.14
N LEU A 289 -9.88 30.67 -7.54
CA LEU A 289 -9.45 31.93 -8.14
C LEU A 289 -8.22 32.38 -7.37
N THR A 290 -7.11 32.25 -8.09
CA THR A 290 -5.76 32.73 -7.83
C THR A 290 -5.74 34.20 -7.42
N THR A 291 -5.23 34.52 -6.24
CA THR A 291 -4.65 35.83 -5.94
C THR A 291 -3.13 35.74 -6.16
N THR A 292 -2.72 35.97 -7.41
CA THR A 292 -1.34 36.34 -7.71
C THR A 292 -1.19 37.82 -7.40
N THR A 293 -0.62 38.14 -6.25
CA THR A 293 -0.19 39.50 -5.88
C THR A 293 0.89 39.97 -6.84
N GLN A 294 0.54 40.91 -7.71
CA GLN A 294 1.51 41.62 -8.55
C GLN A 294 1.98 42.87 -7.80
N ARG A 295 3.22 42.83 -7.33
CA ARG A 295 4.02 44.01 -6.97
C ARG A 295 4.35 44.78 -8.27
N GLN A 296 4.01 46.06 -8.32
CA GLN A 296 4.66 47.08 -9.15
C GLN A 296 4.56 48.39 -8.35
N VAL A 297 5.62 48.74 -7.62
CA VAL A 297 6.69 49.68 -8.01
C VAL A 297 6.16 51.10 -8.18
N GLU A 298 6.48 51.92 -7.18
CA GLU A 298 6.48 53.38 -7.16
C GLU A 298 7.19 53.95 -8.39
N ILE A 299 6.57 54.92 -9.07
CA ILE A 299 7.12 56.26 -9.38
C ILE A 299 5.93 57.23 -9.43
#